data_AF-A0A374VXG9-F1
#
_entry.id   AF-A0A374VXG9-F1
#
_cell.length_a   1.000
_cell.length_b   1.000
_cell.length_c   1.000
_cell.angle_alpha   90.00
_cell.angle_beta   90.00
_cell.angle_gamma   90.00
#
_symmetry.space_group_name_H-M   'P 1'
#
loop_
_entity.id
_entity.type
_entity.pdbx_description
1 polymer ?
#
loop_
_entity_poly.entity_id
_entity_poly.type
_entity_poly.pdbx_seq_one_letter_code
_entity_poly.pdbx_strand_id
1 'polypeptide(L)'
;MAEETKTEKKRSRLIFRIISRTAVVLAIAGCTISIVSNQSSIAEKKTELEQVQKQIDDLTADNEDLQRILESGDIDGYMERLAREEYNYAYPDEYRFYDTSRN
;
A
#
# COMPACT_ATOMS: atom_id res chain seq x y z
N MET A 1 51.03 29.72 37.02
CA MET A 1 49.92 30.07 36.10
C MET A 1 50.00 29.38 34.72
N ALA A 2 51.16 28.99 34.20
CA ALA A 2 51.26 28.36 32.88
C ALA A 2 50.90 26.86 32.83
N GLU A 3 51.01 26.11 33.93
CA GLU A 3 50.73 24.66 33.93
C GLU A 3 49.23 24.32 33.98
N GLU A 4 48.42 25.11 34.69
CA GLU A 4 46.96 24.88 34.79
C GLU A 4 46.24 25.08 33.44
N THR A 5 46.72 25.98 32.60
CA THR A 5 46.15 26.19 31.25
C THR A 5 46.47 25.04 30.28
N LYS A 6 47.57 24.29 30.50
CA LYS A 6 47.94 23.12 29.68
C LYS A 6 47.10 21.89 30.03
N THR A 7 46.79 21.67 31.31
CA THR A 7 45.95 20.55 31.77
C THR A 7 44.50 20.72 31.35
N GLU A 8 43.94 21.93 31.42
CA GLU A 8 42.60 22.22 30.90
C GLU A 8 42.48 22.00 29.38
N LYS A 9 43.45 22.47 28.59
CA LYS A 9 43.50 22.22 27.13
C LYS A 9 43.61 20.74 26.77
N LYS A 10 44.23 19.92 27.64
CA LYS A 10 44.37 18.47 27.43
C LYS A 10 43.06 17.74 27.78
N ARG A 11 42.37 18.16 28.86
CA ARG A 11 41.05 17.65 29.27
C ARG A 11 39.96 17.99 28.25
N SER A 12 39.93 19.24 27.77
CA SER A 12 39.00 19.70 26.73
C SER A 12 39.13 18.89 25.43
N ARG A 13 40.37 18.62 24.97
CA ARG A 13 40.60 17.75 23.81
C ARG A 13 40.11 16.31 24.01
N LEU A 14 40.23 15.79 25.22
CA LEU A 14 39.82 14.41 25.54
C LEU A 14 38.29 14.30 25.59
N ILE A 15 37.60 15.29 26.17
CA ILE A 15 36.14 15.40 26.18
C ILE A 15 35.61 15.58 24.76
N PHE A 16 36.21 16.47 23.95
CA PHE A 16 35.82 16.67 22.55
C PHE A 16 35.99 15.39 21.73
N ARG A 17 37.03 14.59 22.01
CA ARG A 17 37.25 13.30 21.35
C ARG A 17 36.20 12.25 21.73
N ILE A 18 35.72 12.26 22.97
CA ILE A 18 34.65 11.37 23.43
C ILE A 18 33.33 11.79 22.79
N ILE A 19 32.97 13.08 22.85
CA ILE A 19 31.75 13.63 22.25
C ILE A 19 31.72 13.39 20.74
N SER A 20 32.83 13.59 20.05
CA SER A 20 32.95 13.32 18.61
C SER A 20 32.71 11.84 18.30
N ARG A 21 33.25 10.91 19.09
CA ARG A 21 33.02 9.47 18.90
C ARG A 21 31.58 9.08 19.17
N THR A 22 30.95 9.58 20.23
CA THR A 22 29.54 9.31 20.50
C THR A 22 28.63 9.91 19.44
N ALA A 23 28.94 11.11 18.93
CA ALA A 23 28.19 11.72 17.84
C ALA A 23 28.24 10.89 16.55
N VAL A 24 29.41 10.34 16.19
CA VAL A 24 29.56 9.46 15.02
C VAL A 24 28.75 8.17 15.19
N VAL A 25 28.76 7.56 16.38
CA VAL A 25 27.99 6.34 16.65
C VAL A 25 26.48 6.62 16.59
N LEU A 26 26.02 7.73 17.15
CA LEU A 26 24.63 8.17 17.06
C LEU A 26 24.20 8.46 15.61
N ALA A 27 25.07 9.08 14.82
CA ALA A 27 24.80 9.34 13.41
C ALA A 27 24.64 8.03 12.61
N ILE A 28 25.52 7.04 12.84
CA ILE A 28 25.42 5.73 12.20
C ILE A 28 24.13 5.01 12.61
N ALA A 29 23.78 5.03 13.90
CA ALA A 29 22.54 4.43 14.40
C ALA A 29 21.29 5.13 13.84
N GLY A 30 21.31 6.45 13.70
CA GLY A 30 20.24 7.21 13.04
C GLY A 30 20.10 6.85 11.56
N CYS A 31 21.23 6.72 10.84
CA CYS A 31 21.23 6.29 9.44
C CYS A 31 20.67 4.87 9.26
N THR A 32 21.01 3.92 10.14
CA THR A 32 20.50 2.55 10.02
C THR A 32 18.99 2.47 10.27
N ILE A 33 18.45 3.22 11.24
CA ILE A 33 17.00 3.31 11.47
C ILE A 33 16.27 3.89 10.25
N SER A 34 16.82 4.95 9.63
CA SER A 34 16.25 5.53 8.40
C SER A 34 16.28 4.55 7.22
N ILE A 35 17.33 3.74 7.07
CA ILE A 35 17.42 2.73 6.01
C ILE A 35 16.36 1.63 6.19
N VAL A 36 16.14 1.18 7.43
CA VAL A 36 15.09 0.19 7.72
C VAL A 36 13.70 0.76 7.45
N SER A 37 13.45 2.02 7.82
CA SER A 37 12.20 2.73 7.48
C SER A 37 11.97 2.79 5.97
N ASN A 38 13.01 3.12 5.20
CA ASN A 38 12.94 3.15 3.74
C ASN A 38 12.62 1.79 3.10
N GLN A 39 13.03 0.67 3.70
CA GLN A 39 12.66 -0.67 3.21
C GLN A 39 11.18 -0.99 3.46
N SER A 40 10.61 -0.54 4.59
CA SER A 40 9.16 -0.66 4.82
C SER A 40 8.37 0.15 3.80
N SER A 41 8.82 1.36 3.46
CA SER A 41 8.19 2.19 2.44
C SER A 41 8.33 1.63 1.02
N ILE A 42 9.38 0.86 0.71
CA ILE A 42 9.50 0.19 -0.60
C ILE A 42 8.53 -0.99 -0.68
N ALA A 43 8.35 -1.75 0.40
CA ALA A 43 7.38 -2.84 0.46
C ALA A 43 5.94 -2.30 0.38
N GLU A 44 5.60 -1.29 1.17
CA GLU A 44 4.30 -0.63 1.15
C GLU A 44 3.97 -0.05 -0.23
N LYS A 45 4.92 0.66 -0.86
CA LYS A 45 4.72 1.20 -2.21
C LYS A 45 4.61 0.12 -3.29
N LYS A 46 5.27 -1.04 -3.11
CA LYS A 46 5.08 -2.18 -4.02
C LYS A 46 3.71 -2.80 -3.87
N THR A 47 3.23 -2.98 -2.63
CA THR A 47 1.89 -3.51 -2.39
C THR A 47 0.81 -2.54 -2.87
N GLU A 48 1.01 -1.23 -2.70
CA GLU A 48 0.11 -0.20 -3.22
C GLU A 48 0.11 -0.21 -4.75
N LEU A 49 1.29 -0.31 -5.39
CA LEU A 49 1.40 -0.45 -6.85
C LEU A 49 0.72 -1.71 -7.36
N GLU A 50 0.93 -2.87 -6.72
CA GLU A 50 0.27 -4.12 -7.11
C GLU A 50 -1.25 -4.03 -6.94
N GLN A 51 -1.73 -3.42 -5.85
CA GLN A 51 -3.16 -3.20 -5.62
C GLN A 51 -3.77 -2.23 -6.64
N VAL A 52 -3.08 -1.14 -6.98
CA VAL A 52 -3.52 -0.19 -8.00
C VAL A 52 -3.49 -0.83 -9.39
N GLN A 53 -2.45 -1.61 -9.71
CA GLN A 53 -2.37 -2.32 -10.98
C GLN A 53 -3.50 -3.33 -11.11
N LYS A 54 -3.80 -4.09 -10.06
CA LYS A 54 -4.93 -5.01 -10.07
C LYS A 54 -6.26 -4.30 -10.32
N GLN A 55 -6.48 -3.15 -9.69
CA GLN A 55 -7.67 -2.34 -9.94
C GLN A 55 -7.75 -1.83 -11.39
N ILE A 56 -6.59 -1.47 -11.98
CA ILE A 56 -6.54 -1.08 -13.39
C ILE A 56 -6.91 -2.27 -14.28
N ASP A 57 -6.34 -3.45 -14.02
CA ASP A 57 -6.60 -4.65 -14.82
C ASP A 57 -8.08 -5.06 -14.74
N ASP A 58 -8.67 -5.03 -13.53
CA ASP A 58 -10.09 -5.31 -13.31
C ASP A 58 -10.97 -4.30 -14.07
N LEU A 59 -10.68 -2.99 -13.94
CA LEU A 59 -11.42 -1.94 -14.66
C LEU A 59 -11.24 -2.00 -16.17
N THR A 60 -10.07 -2.40 -16.67
CA THR A 60 -9.83 -2.55 -18.10
C THR A 60 -10.64 -3.72 -18.64
N ALA A 61 -10.67 -4.86 -17.94
CA ALA A 61 -11.48 -6.01 -18.33
C ALA A 61 -12.98 -5.67 -18.36
N ASP A 62 -13.48 -4.95 -17.34
CA ASP A 62 -14.87 -4.50 -17.29
C ASP A 62 -15.21 -3.56 -18.45
N ASN A 63 -14.32 -2.61 -18.76
CA ASN A 63 -14.51 -1.69 -19.88
C ASN A 63 -14.50 -2.42 -21.23
N GLU A 64 -13.63 -3.41 -21.42
CA GLU A 64 -13.61 -4.24 -22.63
C GLU A 64 -14.89 -5.06 -22.80
N ASP A 65 -15.44 -5.63 -21.71
CA ASP A 65 -16.72 -6.35 -21.75
C ASP A 65 -17.89 -5.42 -22.09
N LEU A 66 -17.93 -4.24 -21.46
CA LEU A 66 -18.94 -3.22 -21.76
C LEU A 66 -18.85 -2.77 -23.22
N GLN A 67 -17.65 -2.54 -23.75
CA GLN A 67 -17.48 -2.21 -25.17
C GLN A 67 -17.97 -3.33 -26.08
N ARG A 68 -17.66 -4.59 -25.77
CA ARG A 68 -18.15 -5.74 -26.53
C ARG A 68 -19.68 -5.79 -26.55
N ILE A 69 -20.34 -5.56 -25.42
CA ILE A 69 -21.80 -5.50 -25.32
C ILE A 69 -22.34 -4.39 -26.24
N LEU A 70 -21.76 -3.19 -26.15
CA LEU A 70 -22.15 -2.05 -26.98
C LEU A 70 -21.97 -2.31 -28.48
N GLU A 71 -20.87 -2.96 -28.88
CA GLU A 71 -20.58 -3.29 -30.28
C GLU A 71 -21.45 -4.43 -30.82
N SER A 72 -21.75 -5.43 -29.98
CA SER A 72 -22.60 -6.57 -30.36
C SER A 72 -24.07 -6.22 -30.57
N GLY A 73 -24.53 -5.11 -29.96
CA GLY A 73 -25.93 -4.70 -29.97
C GLY A 73 -26.83 -5.54 -29.06
N ASP A 74 -26.29 -6.52 -28.32
CA ASP A 74 -27.01 -7.39 -27.38
C ASP A 74 -27.21 -6.71 -26.01
N ILE A 75 -27.84 -5.54 -26.04
CA ILE A 75 -28.17 -4.80 -24.82
C ILE A 75 -29.21 -5.56 -23.99
N ASP A 76 -30.13 -6.25 -24.64
CA ASP A 76 -31.21 -6.99 -23.98
C ASP A 76 -30.66 -8.13 -23.11
N GLY A 77 -29.69 -8.91 -23.61
CA GLY A 77 -29.03 -9.95 -22.82
C GLY A 77 -28.23 -9.41 -21.64
N TYR A 78 -27.55 -8.26 -21.80
CA TYR A 78 -26.88 -7.58 -20.69
C TYR A 78 -27.87 -7.11 -19.62
N MET A 79 -28.98 -6.48 -20.03
CA MET A 79 -30.00 -5.99 -19.12
C MET A 79 -30.70 -7.13 -18.38
N GLU A 80 -30.95 -8.27 -19.04
CA GLU A 80 -31.54 -9.45 -18.42
C GLU A 80 -30.61 -10.06 -17.35
N ARG A 81 -29.30 -10.16 -17.66
CA ARG A 81 -28.29 -10.62 -16.70
C ARG A 81 -28.22 -9.68 -15.49
N LEU A 82 -28.13 -8.37 -15.72
CA LEU A 82 -28.11 -7.35 -14.68
C LEU A 82 -29.37 -7.41 -13.79
N ALA A 83 -30.55 -7.55 -14.40
CA ALA A 83 -31.81 -7.66 -13.69
C ALA A 83 -31.85 -8.90 -12.76
N ARG A 84 -31.34 -10.05 -13.23
CA ARG A 84 -31.34 -11.30 -12.45
C ARG A 84 -30.26 -11.35 -11.36
N GLU A 85 -29.07 -10.86 -11.65
CA GLU A 85 -27.89 -10.99 -10.78
C GLU A 85 -27.85 -9.88 -9.71
N GLU A 86 -28.02 -8.62 -10.10
CA GLU A 86 -27.88 -7.47 -9.18
C GLU A 86 -29.20 -7.06 -8.54
N TYR A 87 -30.29 -7.10 -9.31
CA TYR A 87 -31.61 -6.67 -8.82
C TYR A 87 -32.52 -7.81 -8.38
N ASN A 88 -32.07 -9.07 -8.55
CA ASN A 88 -32.82 -10.27 -8.20
C ASN A 88 -34.23 -10.31 -8.81
N TYR A 89 -34.43 -9.66 -9.96
CA TYR A 89 -35.66 -9.75 -10.73
C TYR A 89 -35.80 -11.15 -11.32
N ALA A 90 -37.05 -11.53 -11.54
CA ALA A 90 -37.45 -12.77 -12.20
C ALA A 90 -38.58 -12.44 -13.17
N TYR A 91 -38.81 -13.32 -14.14
CA TYR A 91 -39.98 -13.16 -14.98
C TYR A 91 -41.27 -13.29 -14.17
N PRO A 92 -42.37 -12.62 -14.56
CA PRO A 92 -43.63 -12.67 -13.83
C PRO A 92 -44.20 -14.10 -13.65
N ASP A 93 -43.81 -15.03 -14.51
CA ASP A 93 -44.19 -16.44 -14.54
C ASP A 93 -43.10 -17.38 -13.99
N GLU A 94 -41.98 -16.86 -13.49
CA GLU A 94 -40.86 -17.64 -12.96
C GLU A 94 -41.03 -17.94 -11.46
N TYR A 95 -40.96 -19.22 -11.10
CA TYR A 95 -40.96 -19.66 -9.71
C TYR A 95 -39.53 -19.91 -9.22
N ARG A 96 -39.07 -19.11 -8.25
CA ARG A 96 -37.77 -19.25 -7.60
C ARG A 96 -37.90 -19.92 -6.24
N PHE A 97 -37.16 -21.01 -6.03
CA PHE A 97 -37.11 -21.72 -4.75
C PHE A 97 -35.79 -21.41 -4.04
N TYR A 98 -35.85 -20.97 -2.80
CA TYR A 98 -34.69 -20.75 -1.95
C TYR A 98 -34.64 -21.84 -0.88
N ASP A 99 -33.50 -22.52 -0.75
CA ASP A 99 -33.30 -23.51 0.31
C ASP A 99 -33.05 -22.81 1.64
N THR A 100 -34.06 -22.83 2.51
CA THR A 100 -34.01 -22.24 3.86
C THR A 100 -33.67 -23.27 4.95
N SER A 101 -33.35 -24.51 4.59
CA SER A 101 -33.12 -25.60 5.55
C SER A 101 -31.84 -25.46 6.39
N ARG A 102 -31.00 -24.44 6.11
CA ARG A 102 -29.69 -24.21 6.74
C ARG A 102 -29.61 -22.93 7.60
N ASN A 103 -30.72 -22.45 8.17
CA ASN A 103 -30.71 -21.33 9.12
C ASN A 103 -30.97 -21.80 10.55
#